data_AF-A0A956SXJ7-F1
#
_entry.id   AF-A0A956SXJ7-F1
#
_cell.length_a   1.000
_cell.length_b   1.000
_cell.length_c   1.000
_cell.angle_alpha   90.00
_cell.angle_beta   90.00
_cell.angle_gamma   90.00
#
_symmetry.space_group_name_H-M   'P 1'
#
loop_
_entity.id
_entity.type
_entity.pdbx_description
1 polymer ?
#
loop_
_entity_poly.entity_id
_entity_poly.type
_entity_poly.pdbx_seq_one_letter_code
_entity_poly.pdbx_strand_id
1 'polypeptide(L)'
;MTKKLSARIVPELEKRLRESGLLTAIVTLDSPRFKHYLKKPANLLHDRWTYMERDDARGVLYRLGSERGIRQELNISRRTKQATVTTYDPRAGREQSIVFDLVSKTVISNTVRHDSAGVKVTHNFLFLNKREGLLRRAKAEEVAAV
;
A
#
# COMPACT_ATOMS: atom_id res chain seq x y z
N MET A 1 -18.60 7.61 16.47
CA MET A 1 -17.99 6.36 15.96
C MET A 1 -17.01 6.71 14.86
N THR A 2 -15.71 6.67 15.12
CA THR A 2 -14.66 6.90 14.10
C THR A 2 -14.70 5.75 13.10
N LYS A 3 -14.95 6.08 11.84
CA LYS A 3 -15.11 5.10 10.75
C LYS A 3 -13.77 4.37 10.54
N LYS A 4 -13.72 3.06 10.85
CA LYS A 4 -12.52 2.23 10.68
C LYS A 4 -12.09 2.25 9.20
N LEU A 5 -10.86 2.68 8.94
CA LEU A 5 -10.30 2.66 7.58
C LEU A 5 -10.01 1.22 7.15
N SER A 6 -10.16 0.95 5.85
CA SER A 6 -9.90 -0.37 5.28
C SER A 6 -8.40 -0.67 5.25
N ALA A 7 -8.05 -1.92 5.54
CA ALA A 7 -6.71 -2.49 5.39
C ALA A 7 -6.49 -3.18 4.03
N ARG A 8 -7.52 -3.22 3.17
CA ARG A 8 -7.49 -3.97 1.91
C ARG A 8 -6.81 -3.22 0.78
N ILE A 9 -6.17 -3.99 -0.10
CA ILE A 9 -5.66 -3.54 -1.39
C ILE A 9 -6.85 -3.42 -2.36
N VAL A 10 -6.78 -2.50 -3.32
CA VAL A 10 -7.81 -2.39 -4.37
C VAL A 10 -7.82 -3.63 -5.28
N PRO A 11 -9.00 -4.10 -5.73
CA PRO A 11 -9.11 -5.33 -6.51
C PRO A 11 -8.24 -5.37 -7.77
N GLU A 12 -8.03 -4.23 -8.42
CA GLU A 12 -7.21 -4.17 -9.63
C GLU A 12 -5.73 -4.41 -9.33
N LEU A 13 -5.19 -3.82 -8.26
CA LEU A 13 -3.81 -4.12 -7.84
C LEU A 13 -3.68 -5.57 -7.35
N GLU A 14 -4.70 -6.08 -6.65
CA GLU A 14 -4.73 -7.48 -6.23
C GLU A 14 -4.71 -8.44 -7.42
N LYS A 15 -5.51 -8.17 -8.46
CA LYS A 15 -5.53 -8.94 -9.72
C LYS A 15 -4.15 -8.94 -10.37
N ARG A 16 -3.50 -7.78 -10.44
CA ARG A 16 -2.17 -7.63 -11.05
C ARG A 16 -1.08 -8.36 -10.25
N LEU A 17 -1.18 -8.37 -8.91
CA LEU A 17 -0.29 -9.15 -8.03
C LEU A 17 -0.48 -10.66 -8.20
N ARG A 18 -1.72 -11.09 -8.50
CA ARG A 18 -2.03 -12.48 -8.85
C ARG A 18 -1.41 -12.87 -10.18
N GLU A 19 -1.61 -12.07 -11.22
CA GLU A 19 -1.07 -12.28 -12.56
C GLU A 19 0.46 -12.34 -12.58
N SER A 20 1.13 -11.61 -11.67
CA SER A 20 2.60 -11.63 -11.54
C SER A 20 3.15 -12.72 -10.62
N GLY A 21 2.30 -13.58 -10.04
CA GLY A 21 2.72 -14.65 -9.12
C GLY A 21 3.22 -14.16 -7.74
N LEU A 22 2.93 -12.90 -7.38
CA LEU A 22 3.36 -12.29 -6.13
C LEU A 22 2.34 -12.41 -5.00
N LEU A 23 1.07 -12.69 -5.31
CA LEU A 23 -0.05 -12.68 -4.35
C LEU A 23 0.17 -13.53 -3.07
N THR A 24 0.91 -14.64 -3.13
CA THR A 24 1.15 -15.48 -1.95
C THR A 24 2.20 -14.90 -0.99
N ALA A 25 2.99 -13.94 -1.45
CA ALA A 25 4.10 -13.33 -0.72
C ALA A 25 3.81 -11.89 -0.28
N ILE A 26 2.68 -11.31 -0.68
CA ILE A 26 2.37 -9.92 -0.32
C ILE A 26 2.06 -9.81 1.17
N VAL A 27 2.33 -8.62 1.70
CA VAL A 27 1.90 -8.19 3.02
C VAL A 27 0.48 -7.63 2.92
N THR A 28 -0.42 -8.20 3.72
CA THR A 28 -1.77 -7.69 3.96
C THR A 28 -1.95 -7.46 5.45
N LEU A 29 -2.46 -6.30 5.85
CA LEU A 29 -2.50 -5.87 7.25
C LEU A 29 -3.44 -6.73 8.12
N ASP A 30 -4.44 -7.35 7.50
CA ASP A 30 -5.38 -8.27 8.18
C ASP A 30 -4.78 -9.66 8.43
N SER A 31 -3.62 -9.98 7.83
CA SER A 31 -3.02 -11.30 7.98
C SER A 31 -2.26 -11.48 9.31
N PRO A 32 -2.26 -12.68 9.90
CA PRO A 32 -1.37 -13.01 11.02
C PRO A 32 0.11 -12.81 10.68
N ARG A 33 0.49 -13.04 9.41
CA ARG A 33 1.86 -12.85 8.91
C ARG A 33 2.34 -11.42 9.09
N PHE A 34 1.48 -10.43 8.88
CA PHE A 34 1.85 -9.02 9.08
C PHE A 34 2.34 -8.74 10.51
N LYS A 35 1.62 -9.24 11.52
CA LYS A 35 2.04 -9.09 12.93
C LYS A 35 3.41 -9.73 13.18
N HIS A 36 3.72 -10.81 12.49
CA HIS A 36 5.01 -11.49 12.58
C HIS A 36 6.13 -10.64 11.96
N TYR A 37 5.90 -10.09 10.77
CA TYR A 37 6.86 -9.18 10.13
C TYR A 37 7.12 -7.91 10.95
N LEU A 38 6.12 -7.37 11.63
CA LEU A 38 6.32 -6.22 12.53
C LEU A 38 7.25 -6.53 13.70
N LYS A 39 7.22 -7.77 14.22
CA LYS A 39 8.11 -8.21 15.31
C LYS A 39 9.51 -8.56 14.81
N LYS A 40 9.61 -9.24 13.67
CA LYS A 40 10.87 -9.67 13.06
C LYS A 40 10.84 -9.43 11.55
N PRO A 41 11.16 -8.19 11.10
CA PRO A 41 11.06 -7.82 9.68
C PRO A 41 11.94 -8.67 8.75
N ALA A 42 13.07 -9.17 9.24
CA ALA A 42 13.96 -10.05 8.49
C ALA A 42 13.27 -11.32 7.95
N ASN A 43 12.14 -11.74 8.53
CA ASN A 43 11.41 -12.91 8.04
C ASN A 43 10.79 -12.70 6.66
N LEU A 44 10.66 -11.45 6.19
CA LEU A 44 10.27 -11.13 4.82
C LEU A 44 11.24 -11.70 3.78
N LEU A 45 12.52 -11.85 4.13
CA LEU A 45 13.54 -12.40 3.24
C LEU A 45 13.25 -13.86 2.85
N HIS A 46 12.59 -14.63 3.73
CA HIS A 46 12.13 -15.98 3.43
C HIS A 46 10.94 -15.99 2.45
N ASP A 47 10.28 -14.85 2.29
CA ASP A 47 9.09 -14.68 1.46
C ASP A 47 9.36 -13.93 0.15
N ARG A 48 10.60 -14.03 -0.35
CA ARG A 48 11.06 -13.41 -1.61
C ARG A 48 11.13 -11.88 -1.59
N TRP A 49 11.07 -11.27 -0.41
CA TRP A 49 11.34 -9.84 -0.28
C TRP A 49 12.84 -9.58 -0.23
N THR A 50 13.25 -8.40 -0.67
CA THR A 50 14.61 -7.90 -0.57
C THR A 50 14.66 -6.72 0.39
N TYR A 51 15.68 -6.68 1.24
CA TYR A 51 15.97 -5.48 2.03
C TYR A 51 16.50 -4.38 1.11
N MET A 52 15.98 -3.17 1.30
CA MET A 52 16.41 -1.97 0.59
C MET A 52 17.07 -1.05 1.60
N GLU A 53 18.34 -0.73 1.35
CA GLU A 53 19.08 0.21 2.19
C GLU A 53 18.45 1.61 2.10
N ARG A 54 18.32 2.28 3.25
CA ARG A 54 17.92 3.70 3.29
C ARG A 54 18.97 4.48 4.07
N ASP A 55 19.16 5.73 3.67
CA ASP A 55 19.99 6.69 4.41
C ASP A 55 19.44 7.01 5.82
N ASP A 56 18.17 6.68 6.05
CA ASP A 56 17.49 6.76 7.34
C ASP A 56 17.83 5.55 8.21
N ALA A 57 18.79 5.74 9.13
CA ALA A 57 19.24 4.73 10.09
C ALA A 57 18.17 4.25 11.11
N ARG A 58 16.94 4.79 11.08
CA ARG A 58 15.86 4.46 12.05
C ARG A 58 14.67 3.73 11.42
N GLY A 59 14.73 3.43 10.13
CA GLY A 59 13.72 2.66 9.41
C GLY A 59 14.27 1.38 8.79
N VAL A 60 13.36 0.50 8.36
CA VAL A 60 13.67 -0.61 7.46
C VAL A 60 12.72 -0.59 6.29
N LEU A 61 13.23 -0.83 5.09
CA LEU A 61 12.45 -0.93 3.86
C LEU A 61 12.67 -2.30 3.24
N TYR A 62 11.58 -2.98 2.94
CA TYR A 62 11.60 -4.23 2.20
C TYR A 62 10.79 -4.07 0.92
N ARG A 63 11.20 -4.74 -0.16
CA ARG A 63 10.50 -4.75 -1.45
C ARG A 63 10.23 -6.18 -1.89
N LEU A 64 9.02 -6.43 -2.39
CA LEU A 64 8.65 -7.61 -3.14
C LEU A 64 8.43 -7.23 -4.61
N GLY A 65 9.00 -7.98 -5.53
CA GLY A 65 8.94 -7.68 -6.96
C GLY A 65 10.03 -6.71 -7.41
N SER A 66 9.90 -6.16 -8.62
CA SER A 66 10.93 -5.34 -9.25
C SER A 66 10.50 -3.88 -9.44
N GLU A 67 11.46 -2.99 -9.61
CA GLU A 67 11.18 -1.56 -9.80
C GLU A 67 10.46 -1.23 -11.11
N ARG A 68 10.71 -2.02 -12.16
CA ARG A 68 10.04 -1.87 -13.46
C ARG A 68 8.72 -2.64 -13.55
N GLY A 69 8.42 -3.49 -12.57
CA GLY A 69 7.23 -4.32 -12.52
C GLY A 69 6.27 -3.93 -11.40
N ILE A 70 5.17 -4.67 -11.29
CA ILE A 70 4.33 -4.57 -10.11
C ILE A 70 5.14 -4.99 -8.88
N ARG A 71 5.04 -4.20 -7.81
CA ARG A 71 5.78 -4.42 -6.58
C ARG A 71 4.97 -4.02 -5.36
N GLN A 72 5.42 -4.52 -4.23
CA GLN A 72 4.98 -4.05 -2.93
C GLN A 72 6.19 -3.68 -2.08
N GLU A 73 6.08 -2.59 -1.33
CA GLU A 73 7.09 -2.12 -0.40
C GLU A 73 6.49 -2.05 1.00
N LEU A 74 7.27 -2.46 2.00
CA LEU A 74 6.94 -2.34 3.41
C LEU A 74 8.03 -1.49 4.06
N ASN A 75 7.65 -0.30 4.48
CA ASN A 75 8.48 0.58 5.30
C ASN A 75 8.03 0.50 6.76
N ILE A 76 8.95 0.25 7.68
CA ILE A 76 8.70 0.29 9.12
C ILE A 76 9.60 1.36 9.73
N SER A 77 9.01 2.47 10.18
CA SER A 77 9.75 3.55 10.84
C SER A 77 9.65 3.44 12.36
N ARG A 78 10.80 3.29 13.02
CA ARG A 78 10.84 3.28 14.51
C ARG A 78 10.67 4.67 15.10
N ARG A 79 10.92 5.73 14.31
CA ARG A 79 10.77 7.14 14.71
C ARG A 79 9.31 7.54 14.78
N THR A 80 8.56 7.35 13.69
CA THR A 80 7.13 7.73 13.63
C THR A 80 6.21 6.66 14.21
N LYS A 81 6.74 5.46 14.54
CA LYS A 81 5.97 4.31 15.00
C LYS A 81 4.89 3.89 13.99
N GLN A 82 5.21 3.96 12.71
CA GLN A 82 4.31 3.61 11.62
C GLN A 82 4.90 2.52 10.73
N ALA A 83 4.02 1.68 10.19
CA ALA A 83 4.31 0.80 9.07
C ALA A 83 3.50 1.24 7.85
N THR A 84 4.16 1.41 6.72
CA THR A 84 3.55 1.80 5.46
C THR A 84 3.71 0.68 4.46
N VAL A 85 2.59 0.16 3.95
CA VAL A 85 2.56 -0.80 2.85
C VAL A 85 2.18 -0.05 1.59
N THR A 86 3.09 -0.02 0.62
CA THR A 86 2.88 0.62 -0.68
C THR A 86 2.83 -0.44 -1.76
N THR A 87 1.73 -0.52 -2.52
CA THR A 87 1.62 -1.39 -3.69
C THR A 87 1.65 -0.52 -4.94
N TYR A 88 2.53 -0.83 -5.89
CA TYR A 88 2.75 -0.01 -7.09
C TYR A 88 2.66 -0.87 -8.35
N ASP A 89 1.80 -0.48 -9.30
CA ASP A 89 1.78 -1.00 -10.66
C ASP A 89 2.19 0.12 -11.63
N PRO A 90 3.47 0.18 -12.05
CA PRO A 90 3.95 1.19 -12.98
C PRO A 90 3.21 1.16 -14.32
N ARG A 91 2.80 -0.03 -14.80
CA ARG A 91 2.17 -0.17 -16.12
C ARG A 91 0.77 0.43 -16.15
N ALA A 92 0.08 0.36 -15.03
CA ALA A 92 -1.25 0.96 -14.88
C ALA A 92 -1.19 2.41 -14.37
N GLY A 93 0.00 2.94 -14.06
CA GLY A 93 0.17 4.23 -13.39
C GLY A 93 -0.58 4.28 -12.05
N ARG A 94 -0.62 3.17 -11.30
CA ARG A 94 -1.40 3.05 -10.04
C ARG A 94 -0.52 2.79 -8.84
N GLU A 95 -0.84 3.43 -7.73
CA GLU A 95 -0.18 3.26 -6.44
C GLU A 95 -1.23 3.21 -5.34
N GLN A 96 -1.03 2.36 -4.34
CA GLN A 96 -1.82 2.40 -3.11
C GLN A 96 -0.88 2.38 -1.91
N SER A 97 -1.08 3.33 -0.99
CA SER A 97 -0.34 3.45 0.26
C SER A 97 -1.28 3.27 1.46
N ILE A 98 -1.01 2.26 2.28
CA ILE A 98 -1.73 1.97 3.52
C ILE A 98 -0.79 2.23 4.69
N VAL A 99 -1.17 3.14 5.58
CA VAL A 99 -0.39 3.51 6.77
C VAL A 99 -1.06 2.93 8.01
N PHE A 100 -0.28 2.16 8.76
CA PHE A 100 -0.68 1.50 10.00
C PHE A 100 0.11 2.08 11.17
N ASP A 101 -0.60 2.49 12.21
CA ASP A 101 -0.01 2.97 13.44
C ASP A 101 0.34 1.79 14.36
N LEU A 102 1.61 1.69 14.77
CA LEU A 102 2.12 0.54 15.53
C LEU A 102 1.70 0.58 17.01
N VAL A 103 1.29 1.75 17.53
CA VAL A 103 0.93 1.94 18.94
C VAL A 103 -0.54 1.58 19.15
N SER A 104 -1.43 2.27 18.45
CA SER A 104 -2.88 2.05 18.47
C SER A 104 -3.30 0.79 17.70
N LYS A 105 -2.42 0.24 16.86
CA LYS A 105 -2.69 -0.92 16.00
C LYS A 105 -3.88 -0.70 15.05
N THR A 106 -3.95 0.48 14.46
CA THR A 106 -5.03 0.86 13.54
C THR A 106 -4.49 1.39 12.21
N VAL A 107 -5.30 1.24 11.15
CA VAL A 107 -5.04 1.91 9.87
C VAL A 107 -5.43 3.37 10.02
N ILE A 108 -4.47 4.27 9.80
CA ILE A 108 -4.65 5.73 9.89
C ILE A 108 -4.75 6.38 8.50
N SER A 109 -4.30 5.69 7.45
CA SER A 109 -4.46 6.15 6.07
C SER A 109 -4.53 4.97 5.10
N ASN A 110 -5.37 5.07 4.08
CA ASN A 110 -5.39 4.17 2.94
C ASN A 110 -5.73 4.99 1.68
N THR A 111 -4.71 5.27 0.89
CA THR A 111 -4.77 6.21 -0.22
C THR A 111 -4.39 5.51 -1.50
N VAL A 112 -5.15 5.73 -2.57
CA VAL A 112 -4.91 5.22 -3.90
C VAL A 112 -4.62 6.41 -4.81
N ARG A 113 -3.50 6.36 -5.52
CA ARG A 113 -3.13 7.31 -6.55
C ARG A 113 -3.19 6.63 -7.90
N HIS A 114 -3.65 7.35 -8.91
CA HIS A 114 -3.56 6.87 -10.28
C HIS A 114 -3.40 8.00 -11.28
N ASP A 115 -2.73 7.69 -12.38
CA ASP A 115 -2.65 8.57 -13.54
C ASP A 115 -3.96 8.45 -14.34
N SER A 116 -4.72 9.53 -14.42
CA SER A 116 -5.93 9.62 -15.22
C SER A 116 -5.80 10.79 -16.18
N ALA A 117 -5.71 10.51 -17.48
CA ALA A 117 -5.56 11.52 -18.53
C ALA A 117 -4.39 12.50 -18.32
N GLY A 118 -3.24 11.99 -17.83
CA GLY A 118 -2.06 12.81 -17.55
C GLY A 118 -2.10 13.58 -16.22
N VAL A 119 -3.19 13.46 -15.46
CA VAL A 119 -3.33 14.08 -14.13
C VAL A 119 -3.20 13.01 -13.05
N LYS A 120 -2.37 13.27 -12.03
CA LYS A 120 -2.26 12.44 -10.83
C LYS A 120 -3.43 12.71 -9.90
N VAL A 121 -4.31 11.74 -9.75
CA VAL A 121 -5.48 11.83 -8.86
C VAL A 121 -5.24 11.02 -7.59
N THR A 122 -5.60 11.56 -6.43
CA THR A 122 -5.46 10.90 -5.12
C THR A 122 -6.83 10.70 -4.47
N HIS A 123 -7.15 9.47 -4.10
CA HIS A 123 -8.41 9.11 -3.44
C HIS A 123 -8.16 8.32 -2.16
N ASN A 124 -9.00 8.50 -1.14
CA ASN A 124 -9.04 7.57 0.00
C ASN A 124 -9.84 6.32 -0.38
N PHE A 125 -9.33 5.12 -0.05
CA PHE A 125 -9.92 3.83 -0.41
C PHE A 125 -11.41 3.71 -0.07
N LEU A 126 -11.86 4.29 1.06
CA LEU A 126 -13.27 4.25 1.45
C LEU A 126 -14.21 4.96 0.45
N PHE A 127 -13.71 5.93 -0.31
CA PHE A 127 -14.48 6.59 -1.37
C PHE A 127 -14.55 5.74 -2.64
N LEU A 128 -13.50 4.98 -2.96
CA LEU A 128 -13.47 4.09 -4.13
C LEU A 128 -14.31 2.83 -3.94
N ASN A 129 -14.24 2.19 -2.77
CA ASN A 129 -14.94 0.93 -2.51
C ASN A 129 -16.48 1.10 -2.39
N LYS A 130 -16.98 2.32 -2.12
CA LYS A 130 -18.43 2.59 -2.05
C LYS A 130 -19.11 2.75 -3.42
N ARG A 131 -18.36 2.88 -4.51
CA ARG A 131 -18.90 3.14 -5.87
C ARG A 131 -18.83 1.92 -6.81
N GLU A 132 -18.78 0.70 -6.27
CA GLU A 132 -18.85 -0.57 -7.04
C GLU A 132 -18.12 -0.54 -8.40
N GLY A 133 -16.78 -0.59 -8.39
CA GLY A 133 -16.03 -1.01 -9.58
C GLY A 133 -16.10 -0.12 -10.82
N LEU A 134 -16.66 1.10 -10.72
CA LEU A 134 -16.68 2.05 -11.82
C LEU A 134 -15.90 3.32 -11.47
N LEU A 135 -14.65 3.36 -11.93
CA LEU A 135 -14.02 4.62 -12.37
C LEU A 135 -14.75 5.13 -13.64
N ARG A 136 -16.09 5.28 -13.59
CA ARG A 136 -16.80 6.06 -14.60
C ARG A 136 -16.53 7.51 -14.25
N ARG A 137 -15.58 8.12 -14.99
CA ARG A 137 -15.40 9.57 -15.16
C ARG A 137 -16.03 10.37 -14.01
N ALA A 138 -15.54 10.15 -12.79
CA ALA A 138 -15.80 11.14 -11.76
C ALA A 138 -14.98 12.32 -12.27
N LYS A 139 -15.66 13.35 -12.78
CA LYS A 139 -15.05 14.67 -12.95
C LYS A 139 -14.20 14.89 -11.70
N ALA A 140 -12.98 15.36 -11.92
CA ALA A 140 -12.16 15.94 -10.88
C ALA A 140 -13.00 17.05 -10.20
N GLU A 141 -13.85 16.69 -9.25
CA GLU A 141 -14.43 17.64 -8.32
C GLU A 141 -13.27 18.02 -7.41
N GLU A 142 -12.63 19.11 -7.81
CA GLU A 142 -12.19 20.19 -6.94
C GLU A 142 -12.03 19.77 -5.48
N VAL A 143 -10.91 19.13 -5.18
CA VAL A 143 -10.32 19.33 -3.85
C VAL A 143 -9.42 20.54 -4.03
N ALA A 144 -9.99 21.71 -3.77
CA ALA A 144 -9.26 22.97 -3.71
C ALA A 144 -8.01 22.76 -2.85
N ALA A 145 -6.86 23.13 -3.41
CA ALA A 145 -5.65 23.33 -2.63
C ALA A 145 -5.96 24.44 -1.61
N VAL A 146 -5.72 24.16 -0.33
CA VAL A 146 -5.59 25.22 0.70
C VAL A 146 -4.21 25.83 0.56
#